data_AF-A0A645AX71-F1
#
_entry.id   AF-A0A645AX71-F1
#
_cell.length_a   1.000
_cell.length_b   1.000
_cell.length_c   1.000
_cell.angle_alpha   90.00
_cell.angle_beta   90.00
_cell.angle_gamma   90.00
#
_symmetry.space_group_name_H-M   'P 1'
#
loop_
_entity.id
_entity.type
_entity.pdbx_description
1 polymer ?
#
loop_
_entity_poly.entity_id
_entity_poly.type
_entity_poly.pdbx_seq_one_letter_code
_entity_poly.pdbx_strand_id
1 'polypeptide(L)'
;MITDMERIGDQAADIAELSVFMKGSQVGSDIHIADMARATIKMVTDSIDSYVTGNLSKAKAVIAYDDVVDDLFSKIKRELIAQLLDDSTLAEDCLDLLMIAKYYERIGDHAENIAERVLYAITGRLDAGGPEASL
;
A
#
# COMPACT_ATOMS: atom_id res chain seq x y z
N MET A 1 -6.65 -6.57 -14.00
CA MET A 1 -5.87 -5.36 -14.29
C MET A 1 -6.81 -4.17 -14.29
N ILE A 2 -7.85 -4.14 -15.13
CA ILE A 2 -8.85 -3.06 -15.10
C ILE A 2 -9.48 -2.89 -13.71
N THR A 3 -9.89 -4.00 -13.08
CA THR A 3 -10.43 -3.96 -11.70
C THR A 3 -9.42 -3.46 -10.68
N ASP A 4 -8.16 -3.91 -10.73
CA ASP A 4 -7.15 -3.48 -9.75
C ASP A 4 -6.86 -1.98 -9.89
N MET A 5 -6.80 -1.46 -11.12
CA MET A 5 -6.62 -0.03 -11.39
C MET A 5 -7.80 0.81 -10.91
N GLU A 6 -9.04 0.31 -11.06
CA GLU A 6 -10.23 0.97 -10.51
C GLU A 6 -10.17 1.01 -8.98
N ARG A 7 -9.81 -0.10 -8.32
CA ARG A 7 -9.65 -0.14 -6.87
C ARG A 7 -8.57 0.78 -6.34
N ILE A 8 -7.44 0.91 -7.04
CA ILE A 8 -6.40 1.89 -6.72
C ILE A 8 -6.97 3.31 -6.76
N GLY A 9 -7.78 3.61 -7.79
CA GLY A 9 -8.46 4.90 -7.93
C GLY A 9 -9.43 5.20 -6.79
N ASP A 10 -10.27 4.23 -6.43
CA ASP A 10 -11.23 4.36 -5.32
C ASP A 10 -10.50 4.64 -4.00
N GLN A 11 -9.45 3.87 -3.69
CA GLN A 11 -8.69 4.03 -2.45
C GLN A 11 -7.91 5.35 -2.41
N ALA A 12 -7.42 5.82 -3.56
CA ALA A 12 -6.80 7.13 -3.66
C ALA A 12 -7.82 8.26 -3.42
N ALA A 13 -9.07 8.08 -3.85
CA ALA A 13 -10.15 9.03 -3.56
C ALA A 13 -10.50 9.04 -2.06
N ASP A 14 -10.61 7.87 -1.42
CA ASP A 14 -10.84 7.75 0.02
C ASP A 14 -9.73 8.44 0.83
N ILE A 15 -8.46 8.27 0.44
CA ILE A 15 -7.32 8.98 1.07
C ILE A 15 -7.48 10.49 0.91
N ALA A 16 -7.85 10.98 -0.28
CA ALA A 16 -8.02 12.40 -0.52
C ALA A 16 -9.16 13.01 0.31
N GLU A 17 -10.26 12.28 0.48
CA GLU A 17 -11.38 12.68 1.33
C GLU A 17 -10.96 12.75 2.81
N LEU A 18 -10.31 11.72 3.32
CA LEU A 18 -9.84 11.68 4.71
C LEU A 18 -8.78 12.73 5.03
N SER A 19 -7.89 13.03 4.07
CA SER A 19 -6.82 14.02 4.24
C SER A 19 -7.33 15.42 4.56
N VAL A 20 -8.59 15.74 4.24
CA VAL A 20 -9.20 17.04 4.56
C VAL A 20 -9.46 17.18 6.06
N PHE A 21 -9.84 16.09 6.74
CA PHE A 21 -10.13 16.10 8.17
C PHE A 21 -8.87 16.18 9.04
N MET A 22 -7.74 15.73 8.49
CA MET A 22 -6.43 15.80 9.16
C MET A 22 -5.80 17.21 9.20
N LYS A 23 -6.44 18.21 8.60
CA LYS A 23 -5.88 19.56 8.50
C LYS A 23 -5.80 20.26 9.86
N GLY A 24 -4.58 20.41 10.38
CA GLY A 24 -4.34 21.02 11.69
C GLY A 24 -4.25 20.00 12.83
N SER A 25 -4.30 18.70 12.50
CA SER A 25 -4.01 17.62 13.44
C SER A 25 -2.59 17.75 13.99
N GLN A 26 -2.43 17.45 15.28
CA GLN A 26 -1.11 17.34 15.92
C GLN A 26 -0.55 15.92 15.87
N VAL A 27 -1.28 14.97 15.27
CA VAL A 27 -0.82 13.60 15.08
C VAL A 27 0.41 13.62 14.16
N GLY A 28 1.57 13.39 14.78
CA GLY A 28 2.66 12.66 14.18
C GLY A 28 3.45 13.32 13.06
N SER A 29 4.10 14.46 13.35
CA SER A 29 5.25 14.89 12.52
C SER A 29 6.32 13.79 12.35
N ASP A 30 6.36 12.80 13.26
CA ASP A 30 7.27 11.66 13.26
C ASP A 30 6.67 10.33 12.73
N ILE A 31 5.44 10.34 12.19
CA ILE A 31 4.83 9.12 11.62
C ILE A 31 5.31 8.91 10.19
N HIS A 32 5.63 7.65 9.85
CA HIS A 32 6.21 7.28 8.55
C HIS A 32 5.19 7.21 7.40
N ILE A 33 4.07 7.95 7.47
CA ILE A 33 3.02 7.91 6.45
C ILE A 33 3.50 8.41 5.08
N ALA A 34 4.37 9.42 5.08
CA ALA A 34 4.94 9.96 3.84
C ALA A 34 5.90 8.98 3.15
N ASP A 35 6.61 8.16 3.92
CA ASP A 35 7.43 7.06 3.38
C ASP A 35 6.54 5.98 2.75
N MET A 36 5.46 5.60 3.43
CA MET A 36 4.49 4.64 2.89
C MET A 36 3.85 5.14 1.59
N ALA A 37 3.42 6.40 1.55
CA ALA A 37 2.89 7.00 0.33
C ALA A 37 3.87 6.92 -0.85
N ARG A 38 5.15 7.24 -0.62
CA ARG A 38 6.20 7.14 -1.67
C ARG A 38 6.42 5.69 -2.12
N ALA A 39 6.45 4.74 -1.18
CA ALA A 39 6.61 3.33 -1.48
C ALA A 39 5.44 2.80 -2.32
N THR A 40 4.21 3.10 -1.92
CA THR A 40 2.99 2.71 -2.65
C THR A 40 2.94 3.34 -4.05
N ILE A 41 3.26 4.64 -4.21
CA ILE A 41 3.32 5.30 -5.53
C ILE A 41 4.34 4.61 -6.44
N LYS A 42 5.50 4.22 -5.89
CA LYS A 42 6.51 3.48 -6.63
C LYS A 42 5.97 2.14 -7.11
N MET A 43 5.29 1.37 -6.25
CA MET A 43 4.69 0.09 -6.63
C MET A 43 3.70 0.23 -7.78
N VAL A 44 2.78 1.19 -7.69
CA VAL A 44 1.78 1.44 -8.75
C VAL A 44 2.47 1.82 -10.07
N THR A 45 3.49 2.68 -10.00
CA THR A 45 4.22 3.13 -11.19
C THR A 45 4.94 1.97 -11.86
N ASP A 46 5.66 1.16 -11.07
CA ASP A 46 6.46 0.05 -11.59
C ASP A 46 5.59 -1.14 -12.02
N SER A 47 4.44 -1.38 -11.39
CA SER A 47 3.51 -2.44 -11.81
C SER A 47 2.93 -2.14 -13.19
N ILE A 48 2.50 -0.90 -13.42
CA ILE A 48 1.99 -0.43 -14.71
C ILE A 48 3.10 -0.47 -15.77
N ASP A 49 4.31 0.00 -15.46
CA ASP A 49 5.41 -0.04 -16.41
C ASP A 49 5.82 -1.47 -16.77
N SER A 50 5.83 -2.39 -15.79
CA SER A 50 6.09 -3.82 -16.05
C SER A 50 5.07 -4.42 -17.00
N TYR A 51 3.81 -4.01 -16.88
CA TYR A 51 2.72 -4.47 -17.72
C TYR A 51 2.84 -3.94 -19.15
N VAL A 52 3.03 -2.63 -19.31
CA VAL A 52 3.13 -1.97 -20.62
C VAL A 52 4.34 -2.49 -21.40
N THR A 53 5.45 -2.76 -20.71
CA THR A 53 6.71 -3.20 -21.35
C THR A 53 6.87 -4.72 -21.42
N GLY A 54 5.99 -5.50 -20.77
CA GLY A 54 6.15 -6.95 -20.63
C GLY A 54 7.42 -7.33 -19.87
N ASN A 55 7.85 -6.54 -18.90
CA ASN A 55 9.12 -6.71 -18.20
C ASN A 55 8.97 -7.58 -16.94
N LEU A 56 9.30 -8.86 -17.10
CA LEU A 56 9.24 -9.86 -16.02
C LEU A 56 10.09 -9.49 -14.79
N SER A 57 11.28 -8.94 -15.00
CA SER A 57 12.18 -8.58 -13.89
C SER A 57 11.60 -7.45 -13.06
N LYS A 58 10.95 -6.46 -13.71
CA LYS A 58 10.27 -5.37 -13.01
C LYS A 58 9.04 -5.88 -12.26
N ALA A 59 8.25 -6.78 -12.86
CA ALA A 59 7.11 -7.39 -12.18
C ALA A 59 7.53 -8.10 -10.89
N LYS A 60 8.58 -8.94 -10.94
CA LYS A 60 9.13 -9.60 -9.73
C LYS A 60 9.63 -8.62 -8.68
N ALA A 61 10.23 -7.51 -9.13
CA ALA A 61 10.70 -6.48 -8.22
C ALA A 61 9.54 -5.76 -7.52
N VAL A 62 8.37 -5.60 -8.16
CA VAL A 62 7.17 -5.04 -7.51
C VAL A 62 6.63 -6.01 -6.47
N ILE A 63 6.48 -7.29 -6.81
CA ILE A 63 5.99 -8.34 -5.90
C ILE A 63 6.84 -8.36 -4.62
N ALA A 64 8.16 -8.44 -4.76
CA ALA A 64 9.07 -8.42 -3.60
C ALA A 64 9.12 -7.07 -2.85
N TYR A 65 8.65 -5.98 -3.45
CA TYR A 65 8.65 -4.66 -2.82
C TYR A 65 7.39 -4.40 -1.99
N ASP A 66 6.35 -5.24 -2.14
CA ASP A 66 5.13 -5.16 -1.34
C ASP A 66 5.41 -5.27 0.17
N ASP A 67 6.35 -6.16 0.55
CA ASP A 67 6.88 -6.30 1.92
C ASP A 67 7.26 -4.96 2.57
N VAL A 68 7.75 -3.99 1.78
CA VAL A 68 8.13 -2.65 2.28
C VAL A 68 6.90 -1.85 2.72
N VAL A 69 5.80 -1.94 1.96
CA VAL A 69 4.54 -1.26 2.28
C VAL A 69 3.89 -1.93 3.50
N ASP A 70 3.90 -3.25 3.57
CA ASP A 70 3.41 -4.05 4.71
C ASP A 70 4.15 -3.74 6.02
N ASP A 71 5.48 -3.67 5.95
CA ASP A 71 6.32 -3.30 7.09
C ASP A 71 6.04 -1.87 7.56
N LEU A 72 5.85 -0.93 6.62
CA LEU A 72 5.50 0.45 6.92
C LEU A 72 4.10 0.56 7.56
N PHE A 73 3.11 -0.19 7.06
CA PHE A 73 1.79 -0.25 7.68
C PHE A 73 1.87 -0.74 9.13
N SER A 74 2.59 -1.83 9.36
CA SER A 74 2.81 -2.41 10.70
C SER A 74 3.57 -1.47 11.63
N LYS A 75 4.50 -0.67 11.09
CA LYS A 75 5.22 0.36 11.84
C LYS A 75 4.30 1.52 12.22
N ILE A 76 3.58 2.09 11.27
CA ILE A 76 2.64 3.20 11.49
C ILE A 76 1.57 2.80 12.51
N LYS A 77 1.02 1.59 12.42
CA LYS A 77 0.05 1.08 13.40
C LYS A 77 0.61 1.11 14.83
N ARG A 78 1.88 0.74 15.03
CA ARG A 78 2.53 0.79 16.35
C ARG A 78 2.76 2.22 16.82
N GLU A 79 3.15 3.12 15.92
CA GLU A 79 3.34 4.54 16.22
C GLU A 79 2.03 5.20 16.66
N LEU A 80 0.93 4.91 15.96
CA LEU A 80 -0.42 5.39 16.31
C LEU A 80 -0.90 4.86 17.66
N ILE A 81 -0.68 3.57 17.95
CA ILE A 81 -1.01 2.99 19.26
C ILE A 81 -0.21 3.70 20.37
N ALA A 82 1.07 3.99 20.14
CA ALA A 82 1.89 4.69 21.13
C ALA A 82 1.38 6.11 21.39
N GLN A 83 0.98 6.86 20.36
CA GLN A 83 0.39 8.18 20.53
C GLN A 83 -0.95 8.14 21.27
N LEU A 84 -1.80 7.14 20.98
CA LEU A 84 -3.07 6.97 21.68
C LEU A 84 -2.93 6.66 23.17
N LEU A 85 -1.86 5.94 23.53
CA LEU A 85 -1.54 5.64 24.93
C LEU A 85 -0.99 6.86 25.67
N ASP A 86 -0.37 7.80 24.96
CA ASP A 86 0.16 9.05 25.52
C ASP A 86 -0.94 10.12 25.68
N ASP A 87 -1.75 10.32 24.64
CA ASP A 87 -2.88 11.26 24.64
C ASP A 87 -4.11 10.69 23.92
N SER A 88 -5.10 10.29 24.71
CA SER A 88 -6.37 9.75 24.19
C SER A 88 -7.22 10.78 23.43
N THR A 89 -6.95 12.08 23.56
CA THR A 89 -7.68 13.12 22.80
C THR A 89 -7.38 13.08 21.31
N LEU A 90 -6.29 12.41 20.90
CA LEU A 90 -5.89 12.19 19.51
C LEU A 90 -6.60 10.99 18.84
N ALA A 91 -7.62 10.40 19.50
CA ALA A 91 -8.26 9.17 19.04
C ALA A 91 -8.83 9.23 17.63
N GLU A 92 -9.58 10.28 17.30
CA GLU A 92 -10.19 10.43 15.97
C GLU A 92 -9.11 10.57 14.90
N ASP A 93 -8.17 11.50 15.08
CA ASP A 93 -7.06 11.73 14.15
C ASP A 93 -6.18 10.47 13.94
N CYS A 94 -5.92 9.70 15.00
CA CYS A 94 -5.15 8.45 14.90
C CYS A 94 -5.91 7.37 14.11
N LEU A 95 -7.24 7.29 14.27
CA LEU A 95 -8.06 6.35 13.51
C LEU A 95 -8.14 6.75 12.03
N ASP A 96 -8.31 8.03 11.74
CA ASP A 96 -8.31 8.54 10.36
C ASP A 96 -6.96 8.27 9.67
N LEU A 97 -5.85 8.51 10.36
CA LEU A 97 -4.51 8.23 9.82
C LEU A 97 -4.25 6.72 9.65
N LEU A 98 -4.78 5.87 10.55
CA LEU A 98 -4.74 4.41 10.38
C LEU A 98 -5.50 3.97 9.13
N MET A 99 -6.66 4.59 8.85
CA MET A 99 -7.44 4.31 7.65
C MET A 99 -6.68 4.71 6.39
N ILE A 100 -6.06 5.90 6.37
CA ILE A 100 -5.17 6.33 5.27
C ILE A 100 -4.03 5.32 5.05
N ALA A 101 -3.36 4.90 6.12
CA ALA A 101 -2.30 3.88 6.03
C ALA A 101 -2.83 2.55 5.47
N LYS A 102 -4.02 2.10 5.92
CA LYS A 102 -4.64 0.88 5.39
C LYS A 102 -4.99 1.02 3.91
N TYR A 103 -5.42 2.19 3.45
CA TYR A 103 -5.67 2.40 2.02
C TYR A 103 -4.37 2.36 1.19
N TYR A 104 -3.25 2.87 1.71
CA TYR A 104 -1.96 2.70 1.04
C TYR A 104 -1.51 1.24 0.93
N GLU A 105 -1.76 0.41 1.96
CA GLU A 105 -1.48 -1.03 1.90
C GLU A 105 -2.34 -1.70 0.83
N ARG A 106 -3.64 -1.45 0.81
CA ARG A 106 -4.53 -2.05 -0.21
C ARG A 106 -4.19 -1.61 -1.64
N ILE A 107 -3.68 -0.38 -1.82
CA ILE A 107 -3.16 0.07 -3.12
C ILE A 107 -1.89 -0.74 -3.49
N GLY A 108 -1.04 -1.03 -2.51
CA GLY A 108 0.12 -1.94 -2.61
C GLY A 108 -0.30 -3.32 -3.10
N ASP A 109 -1.24 -3.97 -2.41
CA ASP A 109 -1.81 -5.27 -2.79
C ASP A 109 -2.30 -5.27 -4.26
N HIS A 110 -3.02 -4.21 -4.67
CA HIS A 110 -3.52 -4.10 -6.03
C HIS A 110 -2.41 -3.91 -7.07
N ALA A 111 -1.32 -3.22 -6.70
CA ALA A 111 -0.15 -3.09 -7.55
C ALA A 111 0.63 -4.41 -7.66
N GLU A 112 0.76 -5.17 -6.57
CA GLU A 112 1.31 -6.53 -6.58
C GLU A 112 0.49 -7.45 -7.50
N ASN A 113 -0.84 -7.48 -7.32
CA ASN A 113 -1.75 -8.25 -8.17
C ASN A 113 -1.60 -7.96 -9.67
N ILE A 114 -1.32 -6.69 -10.04
CA ILE A 114 -1.02 -6.33 -11.43
C ILE A 114 0.30 -6.97 -11.87
N ALA A 115 1.35 -6.90 -11.04
CA ALA A 115 2.65 -7.48 -11.35
C ALA A 115 2.62 -9.02 -11.43
N GLU A 116 1.88 -9.69 -10.55
CA GLU A 116 1.66 -11.15 -10.61
C GLU A 116 1.00 -11.56 -11.93
N ARG A 117 0.04 -10.76 -12.43
CA ARG A 117 -0.61 -11.00 -13.73
C ARG A 117 0.37 -10.86 -14.89
N VAL A 118 1.32 -9.93 -14.81
CA VAL A 118 2.41 -9.81 -15.81
C VAL A 118 3.29 -11.04 -15.77
N LEU A 119 3.71 -11.47 -14.59
CA LEU A 119 4.52 -12.66 -14.41
C LEU A 119 3.82 -13.91 -14.95
N TYR A 120 2.53 -14.07 -14.67
CA TYR A 120 1.72 -15.16 -15.22
C TYR A 120 1.59 -15.08 -16.74
N ALA A 121 1.33 -13.91 -17.30
CA ALA A 121 1.20 -13.74 -18.74
C ALA A 121 2.48 -14.13 -19.51
N ILE A 122 3.65 -13.94 -18.92
CA ILE A 122 4.95 -14.25 -19.54
C ILE A 122 5.35 -15.71 -19.28
N THR A 123 5.12 -16.23 -18.08
CA THR A 123 5.70 -17.51 -17.63
C THR A 123 4.70 -18.67 -17.59
N GLY A 124 3.40 -18.37 -17.59
CA GLY A 124 2.33 -19.34 -17.36
C GLY A 124 2.25 -19.86 -15.92
N ARG A 125 2.96 -19.25 -14.96
CA ARG A 125 2.97 -19.61 -13.54
C ARG A 125 2.65 -18.39 -12.70
N LEU A 126 1.97 -18.57 -11.59
CA LEU A 126 1.84 -17.53 -10.56
C LEU A 126 3.09 -17.59 -9.67
N ASP A 127 3.57 -16.44 -9.21
CA ASP A 127 4.54 -16.44 -8.11
C ASP A 127 3.73 -16.79 -6.87
N ALA A 128 3.93 -17.98 -6.32
CA ALA A 128 3.26 -18.39 -5.09
C ALA A 128 4.02 -17.76 -3.91
N GLY A 129 3.86 -16.45 -3.73
CA GLY A 129 4.48 -15.69 -2.63
C GLY A 129 3.93 -16.02 -1.24
N GLY A 130 3.00 -16.96 -1.10
CA GLY A 130 2.41 -17.38 0.18
C GLY A 130 2.44 -18.90 0.41
N PRO A 131 2.34 -19.38 1.67
CA PRO A 131 2.56 -20.78 2.06
C PRO A 131 1.52 -21.80 1.55
N GLU A 132 0.73 -21.51 0.50
CA GLU A 132 -0.37 -22.36 0.03
C GLU A 132 -0.16 -23.00 -1.36
N ALA A 133 1.05 -23.02 -1.91
CA ALA A 133 1.34 -23.85 -3.11
C ALA A 133 1.69 -25.31 -2.75
N SER A 134 0.83 -25.97 -1.98
CA SER A 134 0.92 -27.40 -1.68
C SER A 134 -0.45 -28.04 -1.52
N LEU A 135 -1.27 -28.02 -2.57
CA LEU A 135 -2.35 -28.97 -2.80
C LEU A 135 -2.48 -29.30 -4.29
#